data_AF-A0A7X8KPT1-F1
#
_entry.id   AF-A0A7X8KPT1-F1
#
_cell.length_a   1.000
_cell.length_b   1.000
_cell.length_c   1.000
_cell.angle_alpha   90.00
_cell.angle_beta   90.00
_cell.angle_gamma   90.00
#
_symmetry.space_group_name_H-M   'P 1'
#
loop_
_entity.id
_entity.type
_entity.pdbx_description
1 polymer ?
#
loop_
_entity_poly.entity_id
_entity_poly.type
_entity_poly.pdbx_seq_one_letter_code
_entity_poly.pdbx_strand_id
1 'polypeptide(L)' 'GKECLYPSDEILEMLRDMDIGLMLNSDAHKAENIDFYYEEMIQKLKDMKIRELRILTKEGWICDEVD' A
#
# COMPACT_ATOMS: atom_id res chain seq x y z
N GLY A 1 11.18 4.89 9.73
CA GLY A 1 10.41 4.10 10.72
C GLY A 1 8.95 4.13 10.32
N LYS A 2 8.12 4.99 10.91
CA LYS A 2 6.74 5.25 10.42
C LYS A 2 6.65 6.48 9.51
N GLU A 3 7.58 7.43 9.68
CA GLU A 3 7.69 8.65 8.86
C GLU A 3 8.31 8.43 7.47
N CYS A 4 8.73 7.20 7.16
CA CYS A 4 9.23 6.83 5.83
C CYS A 4 8.14 6.23 4.94
N LEU A 5 6.91 6.12 5.45
CA LEU A 5 5.79 5.62 4.67
C LEU A 5 5.26 6.74 3.80
N TYR A 6 5.03 6.42 2.53
CA TYR A 6 4.50 7.34 1.55
C TYR A 6 3.22 6.76 0.93
N PRO A 7 2.26 7.61 0.55
CA PRO A 7 2.21 9.05 0.79
C PRO A 7 1.76 9.38 2.23
N SER A 8 1.54 10.66 2.53
CA SER A 8 0.98 11.07 3.83
C SER A 8 -0.45 10.56 4.02
N ASP A 9 -0.91 10.54 5.27
CA ASP A 9 -2.26 10.12 5.66
C ASP A 9 -3.34 10.92 4.92
N GLU A 10 -3.17 12.23 4.82
CA GLU A 10 -4.10 13.12 4.11
C GLU A 10 -4.25 12.72 2.64
N ILE A 11 -3.14 12.35 1.98
CA ILE A 11 -3.18 11.90 0.59
C ILE A 11 -3.83 10.52 0.49
N LEU A 12 -3.55 9.59 1.41
CA LEU A 12 -4.21 8.29 1.44
C LEU A 12 -5.73 8.41 1.60
N GLU A 13 -6.20 9.35 2.43
CA GLU A 13 -7.63 9.66 2.58
C GLU A 13 -8.23 10.20 1.28
N MET A 14 -7.54 11.14 0.62
CA MET A 14 -7.97 11.65 -0.68
C MET A 14 -8.06 10.53 -1.73
N LEU A 15 -7.06 9.66 -1.81
CA LEU A 15 -7.04 8.55 -2.76
C LEU A 15 -8.18 7.55 -2.50
N ARG A 16 -8.46 7.24 -1.22
CA ARG A 16 -9.63 6.43 -0.82
C ARG A 16 -10.94 7.09 -1.26
N ASP A 17 -11.11 8.38 -0.98
CA ASP A 17 -12.36 9.10 -1.25
C ASP A 17 -12.59 9.31 -2.76
N MET A 18 -11.51 9.30 -3.55
CA MET A 18 -11.52 9.38 -5.02
C MET A 18 -11.56 8.01 -5.72
N ASP A 19 -11.58 6.91 -4.98
CA ASP A 19 -11.52 5.54 -5.51
C ASP A 19 -10.29 5.28 -6.41
N ILE A 20 -9.12 5.81 -5.98
CA ILE A 20 -7.84 5.60 -6.67
C ILE A 20 -7.12 4.40 -6.06
N GLY A 21 -6.82 3.40 -6.88
CA GLY A 21 -6.12 2.18 -6.48
C GLY A 21 -4.70 2.44 -5.97
N LEU A 22 -4.31 1.68 -4.95
CA LEU A 22 -3.00 1.78 -4.29
C LEU A 22 -2.15 0.54 -4.55
N MET A 23 -0.85 0.71 -4.68
CA MET A 23 0.12 -0.39 -4.76
C MET A 23 1.07 -0.32 -3.57
N LEU A 24 1.30 -1.45 -2.93
CA LEU A 24 2.32 -1.57 -1.88
C LEU A 24 3.66 -1.98 -2.49
N ASN A 25 4.73 -1.26 -2.13
CA ASN A 25 6.07 -1.51 -2.60
C ASN A 25 7.10 -1.09 -1.53
N SER A 26 8.18 -1.86 -1.38
CA SER A 26 9.24 -1.61 -0.39
C SER A 26 10.36 -0.68 -0.88
N ASP A 27 10.44 -0.42 -2.19
CA ASP A 27 11.55 0.27 -2.85
C ASP A 27 12.93 -0.29 -2.44
N ALA A 28 12.96 -1.62 -2.23
CA ALA A 28 14.11 -2.29 -1.65
C ALA A 28 15.30 -2.34 -2.62
N HIS A 29 16.44 -1.81 -2.17
CA HIS A 29 17.72 -1.90 -2.88
C HIS A 29 18.58 -3.09 -2.39
N LYS A 30 18.04 -3.88 -1.45
CA LYS A 30 18.63 -5.11 -0.91
C LYS A 30 17.52 -6.14 -0.68
N ALA A 31 17.82 -7.41 -0.96
CA ALA A 31 16.84 -8.49 -0.85
C ALA A 31 16.26 -8.66 0.57
N GLU A 32 17.07 -8.40 1.61
CA GLU A 32 16.65 -8.46 3.02
C GLU A 32 15.54 -7.47 3.41
N ASN A 33 15.26 -6.48 2.57
CA ASN A 33 14.27 -5.44 2.83
C ASN A 33 13.04 -5.53 1.90
N ILE A 34 12.85 -6.66 1.20
CA ILE A 34 11.82 -6.79 0.16
C ILE A 34 10.40 -6.54 0.68
N ASP A 35 10.16 -6.77 1.96
CA ASP A 35 8.91 -6.61 2.68
C ASP A 35 9.00 -5.55 3.81
N PHE A 36 10.01 -4.68 3.75
CA PHE A 36 10.29 -3.69 4.78
C PHE A 36 9.04 -2.84 5.07
N TYR A 37 8.54 -2.93 6.31
CA TYR A 37 7.33 -2.25 6.81
C TYR A 37 5.98 -2.66 6.16
N TYR A 38 5.91 -3.82 5.52
CA TYR A 38 4.65 -4.29 4.93
C TYR A 38 3.58 -4.50 5.99
N GLU A 39 3.91 -5.15 7.12
CA GLU A 39 2.94 -5.41 8.19
C GLU A 39 2.37 -4.11 8.77
N GLU A 40 3.23 -3.12 9.05
CA GLU A 40 2.81 -1.82 9.59
C GLU A 40 1.98 -1.02 8.59
N MET A 41 2.33 -1.07 7.31
CA MET A 41 1.56 -0.39 6.27
C MET A 41 0.20 -1.05 6.08
N ILE A 42 0.12 -2.37 6.07
CA ILE A 42 -1.15 -3.11 5.99
C ILE A 42 -2.06 -2.75 7.16
N GLN A 43 -1.54 -2.73 8.40
CA GLN A 43 -2.32 -2.31 9.56
C GLN A 43 -2.82 -0.86 9.43
N LYS A 44 -1.97 0.04 8.93
CA LYS A 44 -2.35 1.44 8.66
C LYS A 44 -3.49 1.54 7.64
N LEU A 45 -3.41 0.82 6.54
CA LEU A 45 -4.45 0.84 5.49
C LEU A 45 -5.80 0.36 6.05
N LYS A 46 -5.80 -0.69 6.89
CA LYS A 46 -7.01 -1.17 7.60
C LYS A 46 -7.61 -0.10 8.49
N ASP A 47 -6.78 0.55 9.32
CA ASP A 47 -7.21 1.61 10.24
C ASP A 47 -7.85 2.78 9.45
N MET A 48 -7.34 3.06 8.25
CA MET A 48 -7.83 4.09 7.32
C MET A 48 -9.01 3.64 6.45
N LYS A 49 -9.50 2.40 6.62
CA LYS A 49 -10.59 1.76 5.86
C LYS A 49 -10.30 1.62 4.35
N ILE A 50 -9.02 1.50 3.99
CA ILE A 50 -8.57 1.14 2.66
C ILE A 50 -8.51 -0.39 2.61
N ARG A 51 -9.27 -1.01 1.71
CA ARG A 51 -9.54 -2.46 1.73
C ARG A 51 -8.91 -3.23 0.58
N GLU A 52 -8.39 -2.53 -0.42
CA GLU A 52 -7.85 -3.15 -1.62
C GLU A 52 -6.54 -2.50 -2.04
N LEU A 53 -5.64 -3.36 -2.51
CA LEU A 53 -4.45 -3.00 -3.24
C LEU A 53 -4.59 -3.45 -4.71
N ARG A 54 -3.78 -2.85 -5.56
CA ARG A 54 -3.67 -3.14 -6.99
C ARG A 54 -2.31 -3.72 -7.29
N ILE A 55 -2.30 -4.86 -7.96
CA ILE A 55 -1.09 -5.51 -8.44
C ILE A 55 -1.16 -5.56 -9.96
N LEU A 56 -0.09 -5.14 -10.63
CA LEU A 56 0.04 -5.26 -12.08
C LEU A 56 0.66 -6.62 -12.42
N THR A 57 -0.09 -7.47 -13.11
CA THR A 57 0.39 -8.75 -13.65
C THR A 57 0.53 -8.65 -15.17
N LYS A 58 0.92 -9.76 -15.83
CA LYS A 58 0.99 -9.84 -17.29
C LYS A 58 -0.40 -9.79 -17.94
N GLU A 59 -1.42 -10.19 -17.20
CA GLU A 59 -2.82 -10.26 -17.60
C GLU A 59 -3.58 -8.95 -17.32
N GLY A 60 -2.94 -8.01 -16.61
CA GLY A 60 -3.50 -6.70 -16.28
C GLY A 60 -3.51 -6.44 -14.78
N TRP A 61 -4.38 -5.52 -14.36
CA TRP A 61 -4.53 -5.16 -12.96
C TRP A 61 -5.42 -6.17 -12.23
N ILE A 62 -4.97 -6.64 -11.06
CA ILE A 62 -5.76 -7.44 -10.13
C ILE A 62 -5.95 -6.70 -8.81
N CYS A 63 -7.02 -7.05 -8.10
CA CYS A 63 -7.31 -6.57 -6.75
C CYS A 63 -6.79 -7.57 -5.73
N ASP A 64 -6.05 -7.09 -4.73
CA ASP A 64 -5.61 -7.87 -3.59
C ASP A 64 -6.28 -7.30 -2.33
N GLU A 65 -6.92 -8.15 -1.54
CA GLU A 65 -7.67 -7.72 -0.35
C GLU A 65 -6.71 -7.46 0.81
N VAL A 66 -6.92 -6.35 1.51
CA VAL A 66 -6.16 -6.02 2.71
C VAL A 66 -6.83 -6.73 3.90
N ASP A 67 -6.52 -8.02 4.05
CA ASP A 67 -6.96 -8.90 5.15
C ASP A 67 -6.27 -8.60 6.48
#